data_AF-A0A8I1QX21-F1
#
_entry.id   AF-A0A8I1QX21-F1
#
_cell.length_a   1.000
_cell.length_b   1.000
_cell.length_c   1.000
_cell.angle_alpha   90.00
_cell.angle_beta   90.00
_cell.angle_gamma   90.00
#
_symmetry.space_group_name_H-M   'P 1'
#
loop_
_entity.id
_entity.type
_entity.pdbx_description
1 polymer ?
#
loop_
_entity_poly.entity_id
_entity_poly.type
_entity_poly.pdbx_seq_one_letter_code
_entity_poly.pdbx_strand_id
1 'polypeptide(L)'
;MAGRPQVEARAALARQWSRHWLRACRDIPERALGVLDRPDEPGRRIHDFRRLMKAWRALLRLAPAALAEEARAVRREAGRLRRRFGVARDADVVARILRKLCPARGKQPQGQDAAGELLRGQRDSARRALRRLSERVAGWSLPDHADDFLTPAFRRSYRKARRQAGGDPRQMDVESLHGWRTRIVDLGYQLSFLSPADPGRLTRLARRAERLRGRLGEVIDLNLVSRHLAEQPPRESGSWLEHEIERRTVRQRRRAAKLAARLFARRPRRVGAELQEAISRRPPRRIKLT
;
A
#
# COMPACT_ATOMS: atom_id res chain seq x y z
N MET A 1 34.86 23.65 19.23
CA MET A 1 33.56 24.35 19.04
C MET A 1 32.92 24.12 17.64
N ALA A 2 33.13 22.97 16.99
CA ALA A 2 32.58 22.69 15.64
C ALA A 2 31.15 22.06 15.61
N GLY A 3 30.42 22.06 16.74
CA GLY A 3 29.21 21.24 16.92
C GLY A 3 27.85 21.92 16.70
N ARG A 4 27.68 23.19 17.09
CA ARG A 4 26.37 23.87 17.05
C ARG A 4 25.80 24.07 15.62
N PRO A 5 26.58 24.54 14.63
CA PRO A 5 26.04 24.78 13.28
C PRO A 5 25.59 23.49 12.58
N GLN A 6 26.31 22.39 12.82
CA GLN A 6 25.99 21.09 12.22
C GLN A 6 24.73 20.47 12.83
N VAL A 7 24.51 20.64 14.14
CA VAL A 7 23.29 20.17 14.83
C VAL A 7 22.06 20.95 14.33
N GLU A 8 22.17 22.26 14.19
CA GLU A 8 21.07 23.11 13.68
C GLU A 8 20.71 22.79 12.22
N ALA A 9 21.72 22.58 11.36
CA ALA A 9 21.51 22.19 9.96
C ALA A 9 20.78 20.83 9.85
N ARG A 10 21.16 19.85 10.68
CA ARG A 10 20.49 18.54 10.75
C ARG A 10 19.04 18.67 11.22
N ALA A 11 18.79 19.49 12.24
CA ALA A 11 17.43 19.77 12.72
C ALA A 11 16.58 20.47 11.64
N ALA A 12 17.17 21.38 10.86
CA ALA A 12 16.49 22.05 9.75
C ALA A 12 16.04 21.05 8.67
N LEU A 13 16.87 20.07 8.31
CA LEU A 13 16.51 19.03 7.35
C LEU A 13 15.40 18.12 7.88
N ALA A 14 15.44 17.72 9.15
CA ALA A 14 14.35 16.98 9.78
C ALA A 14 13.01 17.75 9.69
N ARG A 15 13.02 19.05 9.98
CA ARG A 15 11.84 19.94 9.81
C ARG A 15 11.35 20.00 8.37
N GLN A 16 12.25 19.99 7.38
CA GLN A 16 11.84 19.96 5.96
C GLN A 16 11.11 18.65 5.61
N TRP A 17 11.59 17.51 6.11
CA TRP A 17 10.93 16.22 5.93
C TRP A 17 9.57 16.15 6.60
N SER A 18 9.45 16.67 7.83
CA SER A 18 8.18 16.80 8.56
C SER A 18 7.16 17.64 7.77
N ARG A 19 7.58 18.81 7.27
CA ARG A 19 6.74 19.66 6.39
C ARG A 19 6.40 18.98 5.08
N HIS A 20 7.32 18.21 4.50
CA HIS A 20 7.06 17.45 3.27
C HIS A 20 6.02 16.34 3.48
N TRP A 21 6.07 15.65 4.62
CA TRP A 21 5.03 14.68 5.00
C TRP A 21 3.67 15.33 5.14
N LEU A 22 3.57 16.46 5.83
CA LEU A 22 2.30 17.18 6.00
C LEU A 22 1.73 17.63 4.65
N ARG A 23 2.57 18.21 3.78
CA ARG A 23 2.18 18.54 2.41
C ARG A 23 1.67 17.32 1.64
N ALA A 24 2.38 16.19 1.69
CA ALA A 24 1.93 14.97 1.03
C ALA A 24 0.58 14.46 1.59
N CYS A 25 0.34 14.60 2.90
CA CYS A 25 -0.94 14.27 3.52
C CYS A 25 -2.09 15.17 3.03
N ARG A 26 -1.82 16.43 2.69
CA ARG A 26 -2.79 17.37 2.10
C ARG A 26 -2.97 17.18 0.60
N ASP A 27 -1.90 16.87 -0.14
CA ASP A 27 -1.94 16.75 -1.61
C ASP A 27 -2.64 15.48 -2.10
N ILE A 28 -2.56 14.37 -1.35
CA ILE A 28 -3.13 13.09 -1.79
C ILE A 28 -4.67 13.12 -1.94
N PRO A 29 -5.48 13.63 -0.98
CA PRO A 29 -6.93 13.73 -1.18
C PRO A 29 -7.30 14.63 -2.36
N GLU A 30 -6.61 15.74 -2.58
CA GLU A 30 -6.81 16.61 -3.75
C GLU A 30 -6.53 15.89 -5.07
N ARG A 31 -5.41 15.15 -5.14
CA ARG A 31 -5.11 14.30 -6.30
C ARG A 31 -6.17 13.21 -6.50
N ALA A 32 -6.74 12.68 -5.41
CA ALA A 32 -7.78 11.67 -5.48
C ALA A 32 -9.10 12.24 -6.02
N LEU A 33 -9.45 13.47 -5.65
CA LEU A 33 -10.53 14.23 -6.29
C LEU A 33 -10.28 14.38 -7.79
N GLY A 34 -9.08 14.82 -8.19
CA GLY A 34 -8.72 14.93 -9.61
C GLY A 34 -8.83 13.62 -10.38
N VAL A 35 -8.43 12.48 -9.80
CA VAL A 35 -8.62 11.15 -10.43
C VAL A 35 -10.10 10.80 -10.62
N LEU A 36 -10.95 11.19 -9.67
CA LEU A 36 -12.40 11.01 -9.79
C LEU A 36 -13.03 11.93 -10.84
N ASP A 37 -12.29 12.82 -11.50
CA ASP A 37 -12.83 13.74 -12.51
C ASP A 37 -12.24 13.57 -13.91
N ARG A 38 -11.15 12.80 -14.03
CA ARG A 38 -10.50 12.57 -15.32
C ARG A 38 -11.41 11.86 -16.33
N PRO A 39 -11.27 12.16 -17.63
CA PRO A 39 -11.95 11.45 -18.72
C PRO A 39 -11.27 10.10 -19.03
N ASP A 40 -10.77 9.41 -18.01
CA ASP A 40 -10.17 8.07 -18.13
C ASP A 40 -11.25 6.97 -18.04
N GLU A 41 -10.95 5.78 -18.55
CA GLU A 41 -11.76 4.56 -18.38
C GLU A 41 -12.10 4.31 -16.89
N PRO A 42 -13.37 3.99 -16.52
CA PRO A 42 -13.77 3.85 -15.12
C PRO A 42 -12.92 2.90 -14.28
N GLY A 43 -12.50 1.75 -14.84
CA GLY A 43 -11.63 0.79 -14.16
C GLY A 43 -10.29 1.38 -13.78
N ARG A 44 -9.68 2.17 -14.67
CA ARG A 44 -8.42 2.89 -14.42
C ARG A 44 -8.58 3.96 -13.33
N ARG A 45 -9.67 4.73 -13.34
CA ARG A 45 -9.95 5.73 -12.29
C ARG A 45 -10.12 5.10 -10.93
N ILE A 46 -10.89 4.01 -10.85
CA ILE A 46 -11.06 3.23 -9.62
C ILE A 46 -9.71 2.69 -9.12
N HIS A 47 -8.89 2.16 -10.02
CA HIS A 47 -7.55 1.67 -9.69
C HIS A 47 -6.68 2.77 -9.08
N ASP A 48 -6.57 3.91 -9.75
CA ASP A 48 -5.77 5.05 -9.31
C ASP A 48 -6.29 5.67 -8.01
N PHE A 49 -7.61 5.78 -7.86
CA PHE A 49 -8.22 6.25 -6.63
C PHE A 49 -7.85 5.35 -5.45
N ARG A 50 -8.02 4.03 -5.59
CA ARG A 50 -7.65 3.04 -4.55
C ARG A 50 -6.16 3.08 -4.24
N ARG A 51 -5.33 3.36 -5.23
CA ARG A 51 -3.87 3.49 -5.10
C ARG A 51 -3.51 4.68 -4.22
N LEU A 52 -4.09 5.85 -4.50
CA LEU A 52 -3.95 7.05 -3.67
C LEU A 52 -4.46 6.83 -2.24
N MET A 53 -5.60 6.19 -2.06
CA MET A 53 -6.10 5.87 -0.71
C MET A 53 -5.19 4.93 0.08
N LYS A 54 -4.50 3.99 -0.58
CA LYS A 54 -3.48 3.17 0.09
C LYS A 54 -2.25 4.00 0.47
N ALA A 55 -1.78 4.84 -0.44
CA ALA A 55 -0.65 5.73 -0.20
C ALA A 55 -0.94 6.68 0.98
N TRP A 56 -2.12 7.31 1.00
CA TRP A 56 -2.52 8.20 2.08
C TRP A 56 -2.55 7.48 3.43
N ARG A 57 -3.21 6.31 3.49
CA ARG A 57 -3.26 5.49 4.71
C ARG A 57 -1.87 5.09 5.21
N ALA A 58 -0.95 4.81 4.30
CA ALA A 58 0.43 4.49 4.64
C ALA A 58 1.17 5.69 5.24
N LEU A 59 1.00 6.90 4.69
CA LEU A 59 1.60 8.11 5.24
C LEU A 59 0.96 8.54 6.55
N LEU A 60 -0.36 8.41 6.70
CA LEU A 60 -1.08 8.71 7.95
C LEU A 60 -0.61 7.83 9.13
N ARG A 61 -0.03 6.65 8.88
CA ARG A 61 0.60 5.84 9.93
C ARG A 61 1.92 6.41 10.44
N LEU A 62 2.51 7.34 9.71
CA LEU A 62 3.73 8.02 10.13
C LEU A 62 3.45 9.22 11.02
N ALA A 63 2.18 9.59 11.25
CA ALA A 63 1.82 10.78 12.02
C ALA A 63 2.53 10.84 13.39
N PRO A 64 2.94 12.04 13.84
CA PRO A 64 3.48 12.26 15.17
C PRO A 64 2.42 12.00 16.24
N ALA A 65 2.85 11.89 17.49
CA ALA A 65 1.95 11.65 18.62
C ALA A 65 0.84 12.72 18.72
N ALA A 66 1.18 13.99 18.51
CA ALA A 66 0.24 15.12 18.56
C ALA A 66 -0.90 15.04 17.52
N LEU A 67 -0.74 14.28 16.44
CA LEU A 67 -1.77 14.09 15.40
C LEU A 67 -2.28 12.64 15.34
N ALA A 68 -1.96 11.81 16.34
CA ALA A 68 -2.14 10.37 16.23
C ALA A 68 -3.63 9.98 16.14
N GLU A 69 -4.51 10.64 16.89
CA GLU A 69 -5.94 10.31 16.90
C GLU A 69 -6.66 10.82 15.65
N GLU A 70 -6.36 12.04 15.22
CA GLU A 70 -6.84 12.64 13.98
C GLU A 70 -6.39 11.82 12.79
N ALA A 71 -5.10 11.47 12.72
CA ALA A 71 -4.57 10.65 11.64
C ALA A 71 -5.16 9.23 11.65
N ARG A 72 -5.45 8.66 12.82
CA ARG A 72 -6.19 7.39 12.92
C ARG A 72 -7.60 7.52 12.36
N ALA A 73 -8.32 8.59 12.69
CA ALA A 73 -9.68 8.85 12.18
C ALA A 73 -9.69 8.99 10.64
N VAL A 74 -8.86 9.88 10.10
CA VAL A 74 -8.71 10.08 8.64
C VAL A 74 -8.30 8.78 7.96
N ARG A 75 -7.38 8.01 8.54
CA ARG A 75 -6.95 6.71 7.99
C ARG A 75 -8.07 5.66 7.97
N ARG A 76 -8.97 5.66 8.97
CA ARG A 76 -10.16 4.79 8.99
C ARG A 76 -11.11 5.17 7.85
N GLU A 77 -11.35 6.46 7.65
CA GLU A 77 -12.21 6.97 6.59
C GLU A 77 -11.67 6.70 5.18
N ALA A 78 -10.39 7.00 4.93
CA ALA A 78 -9.72 6.64 3.69
C ALA A 78 -9.80 5.12 3.43
N GLY A 79 -9.78 4.31 4.50
CA GLY A 79 -10.00 2.87 4.43
C GLY A 79 -11.42 2.49 3.99
N ARG A 80 -12.44 3.16 4.52
CA ARG A 80 -13.85 2.99 4.14
C ARG A 80 -14.06 3.39 2.67
N LEU A 81 -13.59 4.58 2.27
CA LEU A 81 -13.67 5.05 0.89
C LEU A 81 -13.04 4.06 -0.09
N ARG A 82 -11.81 3.61 0.20
CA ARG A 82 -11.15 2.59 -0.63
C ARG A 82 -12.00 1.32 -0.78
N ARG A 83 -12.63 0.84 0.29
CA ARG A 83 -13.43 -0.40 0.26
C ARG A 83 -14.69 -0.27 -0.58
N ARG A 84 -15.37 0.88 -0.57
CA ARG A 84 -16.55 1.15 -1.43
C ARG A 84 -16.22 0.91 -2.90
N PHE A 85 -15.06 1.38 -3.36
CA PHE A 85 -14.56 1.14 -4.72
C PHE A 85 -13.93 -0.26 -4.91
N GLY A 86 -14.29 -1.25 -4.09
CA GLY A 86 -13.70 -2.59 -4.12
C GLY A 86 -14.70 -3.73 -4.27
N VAL A 87 -15.99 -3.43 -4.28
CA VAL A 87 -17.08 -4.40 -4.11
C VAL A 87 -17.31 -5.26 -5.36
N ALA A 88 -17.00 -4.76 -6.56
CA ALA A 88 -17.19 -5.52 -7.81
C ALA A 88 -16.08 -6.56 -8.14
N ARG A 89 -15.21 -6.93 -7.19
CA ARG A 89 -13.88 -7.45 -7.55
C ARG A 89 -13.74 -8.97 -7.60
N ASP A 90 -14.51 -9.72 -6.83
CA ASP A 90 -14.16 -11.12 -6.59
C ASP A 90 -14.52 -12.02 -7.80
N ALA A 91 -15.73 -11.87 -8.36
CA ALA A 91 -16.11 -12.53 -9.61
C ALA A 91 -15.21 -12.13 -10.79
N ASP A 92 -14.87 -10.84 -10.92
CA ASP A 92 -13.95 -10.33 -11.94
C ASP A 92 -12.54 -10.90 -11.81
N VAL A 93 -12.04 -11.02 -10.58
CA VAL A 93 -10.72 -11.62 -10.30
C VAL A 93 -10.73 -13.09 -10.68
N VAL A 94 -11.77 -13.83 -10.31
CA VAL A 94 -11.94 -15.24 -10.68
C VAL A 94 -11.97 -15.41 -12.19
N ALA A 95 -12.88 -14.72 -12.89
CA ALA A 95 -13.02 -14.81 -14.34
C ALA A 95 -11.73 -14.42 -15.08
N ARG A 96 -11.01 -13.40 -14.61
CA ARG A 96 -9.71 -13.00 -15.17
C ARG A 96 -8.63 -14.06 -14.99
N ILE A 97 -8.60 -14.75 -13.86
CA ILE A 97 -7.60 -15.81 -13.61
C ILE A 97 -7.97 -17.06 -14.38
N LEU A 98 -9.25 -17.46 -14.40
CA LEU A 98 -9.73 -18.57 -15.22
C LEU A 98 -9.42 -18.35 -16.70
N ARG A 99 -9.64 -17.14 -17.26
CA ARG A 99 -9.18 -16.79 -18.62
C ARG A 99 -7.69 -17.00 -18.85
N LYS A 100 -6.85 -16.73 -17.85
CA LYS A 100 -5.39 -16.89 -17.94
C LYS A 100 -4.92 -18.33 -17.76
N LEU A 101 -5.69 -19.16 -17.05
CA LEU A 101 -5.36 -20.57 -16.77
C LEU A 101 -5.98 -21.51 -17.80
N CYS A 102 -7.21 -21.22 -18.21
CA CYS A 102 -8.02 -21.98 -19.16
C CYS A 102 -8.78 -21.00 -20.08
N PRO A 103 -8.16 -20.52 -21.19
CA PRO A 103 -8.84 -19.63 -22.13
C PRO A 103 -10.19 -20.16 -22.63
N ALA A 104 -10.33 -21.49 -22.78
CA ALA A 104 -11.56 -22.17 -23.18
C ALA A 104 -12.72 -22.01 -22.17
N ARG A 105 -12.46 -21.91 -20.86
CA ARG A 105 -13.47 -21.67 -19.80
C ARG A 105 -13.70 -20.18 -19.52
N GLY A 106 -12.95 -19.31 -20.18
CA GLY A 106 -12.89 -17.88 -19.89
C GLY A 106 -13.90 -17.01 -20.63
N LYS A 107 -14.75 -17.59 -21.48
CA LYS A 107 -15.84 -16.90 -22.18
C LYS A 107 -17.07 -16.80 -21.27
N GLN A 108 -17.00 -16.03 -20.20
CA GLN A 108 -18.23 -15.45 -19.62
C GLN A 108 -18.37 -14.00 -20.09
N PRO A 109 -19.59 -13.56 -20.42
CA PRO A 109 -19.83 -12.16 -20.74
C PRO A 109 -19.43 -11.33 -19.52
N GLN A 110 -18.54 -10.36 -19.73
CA GLN A 110 -18.23 -9.37 -18.70
C GLN A 110 -19.53 -8.67 -18.29
N GLY A 111 -19.67 -8.34 -17.01
CA GLY A 111 -20.59 -7.31 -16.57
C GLY A 111 -20.19 -6.00 -17.27
N GLN A 112 -20.77 -5.75 -18.43
CA GLN A 112 -20.50 -4.59 -19.27
C GLN A 112 -20.89 -3.36 -18.44
N ASP A 113 -19.89 -2.65 -17.94
CA ASP A 113 -19.97 -1.40 -17.16
C ASP A 113 -20.17 -1.46 -15.63
N ALA A 114 -19.95 -2.59 -14.95
CA ALA A 114 -20.00 -2.62 -13.46
C ALA A 114 -19.05 -1.60 -12.80
N ALA A 115 -17.89 -1.33 -13.43
CA ALA A 115 -16.96 -0.30 -12.97
C ALA A 115 -17.51 1.13 -13.17
N GLY A 116 -18.20 1.40 -14.28
CA GLY A 116 -18.83 2.71 -14.52
C GLY A 116 -20.04 2.93 -13.62
N GLU A 117 -20.88 1.93 -13.41
CA GLU A 117 -22.00 1.99 -12.46
C GLU A 117 -21.52 2.27 -11.03
N LEU A 118 -20.51 1.51 -10.56
CA LEU A 118 -19.90 1.73 -9.26
C LEU A 118 -19.32 3.14 -9.16
N LEU A 119 -18.63 3.60 -10.20
CA LEU A 119 -18.07 4.95 -10.22
C LEU A 119 -19.17 6.00 -10.17
N ARG A 120 -20.21 5.92 -11.00
CA ARG A 120 -21.36 6.83 -11.01
C ARG A 120 -22.04 6.88 -9.65
N GLY A 121 -22.38 5.72 -9.08
CA GLY A 121 -23.08 5.64 -7.79
C GLY A 121 -22.26 6.10 -6.59
N GLN A 122 -20.93 6.00 -6.63
CA GLN A 122 -20.07 6.35 -5.50
C GLN A 122 -19.38 7.72 -5.64
N ARG A 123 -19.31 8.31 -6.85
CA ARG A 123 -18.49 9.50 -7.13
C ARG A 123 -18.82 10.67 -6.21
N ASP A 124 -20.07 11.08 -6.12
CA ASP A 124 -20.44 12.29 -5.37
C ASP A 124 -20.29 12.12 -3.87
N SER A 125 -20.67 10.95 -3.35
CA SER A 125 -20.45 10.64 -1.93
C SER A 125 -18.96 10.60 -1.57
N ALA A 126 -18.13 10.06 -2.46
CA ALA A 126 -16.68 10.04 -2.31
C ALA A 126 -16.07 11.44 -2.40
N ARG A 127 -16.53 12.28 -3.34
CA ARG A 127 -16.13 13.69 -3.46
C ARG A 127 -16.42 14.46 -2.18
N ARG A 128 -17.66 14.40 -1.69
CA ARG A 128 -18.05 15.06 -0.42
C ARG A 128 -17.19 14.59 0.75
N ALA A 129 -16.95 13.28 0.86
CA ALA A 129 -16.11 12.75 1.92
C ALA A 129 -14.64 13.20 1.80
N LEU A 130 -14.06 13.22 0.60
CA LEU A 130 -12.69 13.68 0.39
C LEU A 130 -12.52 15.17 0.70
N ARG A 131 -13.49 16.02 0.31
CA ARG A 131 -13.46 17.46 0.63
C ARG A 131 -13.43 17.70 2.14
N ARG A 132 -14.35 17.09 2.89
CA ARG A 132 -14.36 17.18 4.36
C ARG A 132 -13.06 16.69 4.99
N LEU A 133 -12.51 15.57 4.49
CA LEU A 133 -11.24 15.06 4.99
C LEU A 133 -10.06 15.97 4.61
N SER A 134 -10.12 16.61 3.44
CA SER A 134 -9.11 17.56 2.99
C SER A 134 -9.10 18.80 3.89
N GLU A 135 -10.27 19.38 4.16
CA GLU A 135 -10.46 20.48 5.13
C GLU A 135 -9.88 20.11 6.51
N ARG A 136 -10.21 18.90 7.00
CA ARG A 136 -9.68 18.41 8.28
C ARG A 136 -8.15 18.33 8.31
N VAL A 137 -7.52 17.87 7.23
CA VAL A 137 -6.05 17.74 7.14
C VAL A 137 -5.38 19.08 6.79
N ALA A 138 -6.09 20.01 6.17
CA ALA A 138 -5.62 21.38 5.97
C ALA A 138 -5.39 22.09 7.30
N GLY A 139 -6.26 21.88 8.28
CA GLY A 139 -6.12 22.43 9.64
C GLY A 139 -4.99 21.84 10.49
N TRP A 140 -4.31 20.76 10.05
CA TRP A 140 -3.22 20.19 10.82
C TRP A 140 -1.98 21.08 10.80
N SER A 141 -1.42 21.39 11.96
CA SER A 141 -0.11 22.03 12.09
C SER A 141 0.90 21.05 12.68
N LEU A 142 2.18 21.32 12.43
CA LEU A 142 3.29 20.65 13.11
C LEU A 142 4.00 21.71 13.95
N PRO A 143 4.37 21.41 15.21
CA PRO A 143 5.19 22.31 16.00
C PRO A 143 6.49 22.66 15.27
N ASP A 144 6.97 23.89 15.40
CA ASP A 144 8.23 24.31 14.76
C ASP A 144 9.45 23.55 15.28
N HIS A 145 9.37 23.04 16.53
CA HIS A 145 10.35 22.18 17.16
C HIS A 145 10.05 20.69 16.98
N ALA A 146 9.21 20.29 16.01
CA ALA A 146 8.89 18.89 15.82
C ALA A 146 10.16 18.08 15.50
N ASP A 147 10.57 17.27 16.48
CA ASP A 147 11.64 16.28 16.38
C ASP A 147 11.39 15.30 15.21
N ASP A 148 12.43 14.53 14.86
CA ASP A 148 12.32 13.45 13.86
C ASP A 148 11.34 12.36 14.32
N PHE A 149 10.05 12.55 14.01
CA PHE A 149 9.00 11.56 14.24
C PHE A 149 8.92 10.51 13.12
N LEU A 150 9.43 10.83 11.92
CA LEU A 150 9.31 9.99 10.74
C LEU A 150 10.15 8.71 10.88
N THR A 151 11.40 8.83 11.33
CA THR A 151 12.27 7.69 11.56
C THR A 151 11.69 6.69 12.56
N PRO A 152 11.31 7.08 13.81
CA PRO A 152 10.74 6.15 14.76
C PRO A 152 9.40 5.57 14.26
N ALA A 153 8.57 6.33 13.55
CA ALA A 153 7.33 5.81 12.97
C ALA A 153 7.56 4.78 11.87
N PHE A 154 8.46 5.06 10.92
CA PHE A 154 8.87 4.12 9.90
C PHE A 154 9.47 2.85 10.49
N ARG A 155 10.35 2.98 11.50
CA ARG A 155 10.94 1.85 12.24
C ARG A 155 9.87 0.96 12.85
N ARG A 156 8.79 1.54 13.40
CA ARG A 156 7.64 0.78 13.92
C ARG A 156 6.92 0.02 12.80
N SER A 157 6.66 0.63 11.65
CA SER A 157 6.06 -0.05 10.49
C SER A 157 6.91 -1.21 10.00
N TYR A 158 8.21 -0.98 9.80
CA TYR A 158 9.16 -2.01 9.35
C TYR A 158 9.23 -3.17 10.35
N ARG A 159 9.32 -2.89 11.65
CA ARG A 159 9.31 -3.92 12.71
C ARG A 159 8.03 -4.74 12.68
N LYS A 160 6.86 -4.09 12.57
CA LYS A 160 5.56 -4.79 12.52
C LYS A 160 5.44 -5.67 11.28
N ALA A 161 5.86 -5.18 10.12
CA ALA A 161 5.87 -5.97 8.89
C ALA A 161 6.85 -7.15 8.95
N ARG A 162 8.03 -6.95 9.55
CA ARG A 162 9.04 -8.01 9.76
C ARG A 162 8.60 -9.08 10.75
N ARG A 163 7.98 -8.70 11.88
CA ARG A 163 7.52 -9.65 12.89
C ARG A 163 6.51 -10.63 12.31
N GLN A 164 5.56 -10.11 11.53
CA GLN A 164 4.59 -10.96 10.86
C GLN A 164 5.27 -11.84 9.80
N ALA A 165 6.31 -11.36 9.10
CA ALA A 165 7.14 -12.18 8.22
C ALA A 165 7.96 -13.28 8.92
N GLY A 166 8.02 -13.28 10.26
CA GLY A 166 8.67 -14.33 11.05
C GLY A 166 7.90 -15.65 11.03
N GLY A 167 6.59 -15.62 10.75
CA GLY A 167 5.89 -16.80 10.25
C GLY A 167 6.32 -17.03 8.81
N ASP A 168 6.77 -18.23 8.47
CA ASP A 168 7.15 -18.57 7.10
C ASP A 168 5.96 -18.31 6.16
N PRO A 169 6.10 -17.44 5.14
CA PRO A 169 5.02 -17.18 4.17
C PRO A 169 4.50 -18.42 3.45
N ARG A 170 5.27 -19.51 3.47
CA ARG A 170 4.87 -20.81 2.94
C ARG A 170 3.77 -21.48 3.76
N GLN A 171 3.72 -21.18 5.07
CA GLN A 171 2.85 -21.83 6.05
C GLN A 171 1.70 -20.94 6.55
N MET A 172 1.70 -19.65 6.20
CA MET A 172 0.62 -18.75 6.59
C MET A 172 -0.70 -19.15 5.93
N ASP A 173 -1.76 -19.15 6.74
CA ASP A 173 -3.13 -19.14 6.24
C ASP A 173 -3.41 -17.87 5.41
N VAL A 174 -4.52 -17.88 4.69
CA VAL A 174 -4.88 -16.82 3.75
C VAL A 174 -5.18 -15.49 4.45
N GLU A 175 -5.80 -15.50 5.63
CA GLU A 175 -6.13 -14.30 6.40
C GLU A 175 -4.86 -13.61 6.92
N SER A 176 -3.93 -14.40 7.45
CA SER A 176 -2.58 -14.02 7.84
C SER A 176 -1.82 -13.40 6.65
N LEU A 177 -1.91 -14.01 5.46
CA LEU A 177 -1.33 -13.46 4.23
C LEU A 177 -1.98 -12.12 3.83
N HIS A 178 -3.31 -11.99 3.93
CA HIS A 178 -4.02 -10.73 3.68
C HIS A 178 -3.58 -9.61 4.64
N GLY A 179 -3.52 -9.94 5.93
CA GLY A 179 -3.07 -9.03 6.99
C GLY A 179 -1.63 -8.60 6.79
N TRP A 180 -0.75 -9.54 6.43
CA TRP A 180 0.66 -9.24 6.17
C TRP A 180 0.84 -8.41 4.90
N ARG A 181 0.16 -8.76 3.81
CA ARG A 181 0.17 -8.00 2.56
C ARG A 181 -0.24 -6.55 2.78
N THR A 182 -1.25 -6.30 3.62
CA THR A 182 -1.66 -4.93 3.97
C THR A 182 -0.50 -4.15 4.60
N ARG A 183 0.28 -4.77 5.49
CA ARG A 183 1.47 -4.14 6.09
C ARG A 183 2.60 -3.93 5.07
N ILE A 184 2.79 -4.85 4.13
CA ILE A 184 3.76 -4.69 3.03
C ILE A 184 3.38 -3.53 2.10
N VAL A 185 2.08 -3.37 1.81
CA VAL A 185 1.57 -2.20 1.05
C VAL A 185 1.90 -0.91 1.78
N ASP A 186 1.59 -0.83 3.08
CA ASP A 186 1.88 0.36 3.88
C ASP A 186 3.39 0.66 3.89
N LEU A 187 4.23 -0.36 4.12
CA LEU A 187 5.69 -0.21 4.12
C LEU A 187 6.23 0.22 2.74
N GLY A 188 5.70 -0.31 1.64
CA GLY A 188 6.12 0.04 0.29
C GLY A 188 5.89 1.52 -0.05
N TYR A 189 4.73 2.06 0.33
CA TYR A 189 4.45 3.49 0.15
C TYR A 189 5.32 4.37 1.04
N GLN A 190 5.58 3.97 2.28
CA GLN A 190 6.48 4.69 3.18
C GLN A 190 7.92 4.69 2.67
N LEU A 191 8.42 3.54 2.19
CA LEU A 191 9.74 3.44 1.55
C LEU A 191 9.85 4.30 0.30
N SER A 192 8.78 4.35 -0.50
CA SER A 192 8.73 5.18 -1.70
C SER A 192 8.81 6.66 -1.30
N PHE A 193 7.96 7.10 -0.36
CA PHE A 193 7.98 8.46 0.20
C PHE A 193 9.36 8.90 0.72
N LEU A 194 10.03 8.02 1.46
CA LEU A 194 11.33 8.31 2.06
C LEU A 194 12.50 8.13 1.09
N SER A 195 12.26 7.60 -0.12
CA SER A 195 13.33 7.25 -1.06
C SER A 195 14.26 8.40 -1.43
N PRO A 196 13.85 9.68 -1.52
CA PRO A 196 14.79 10.77 -1.77
C PRO A 196 15.91 10.92 -0.72
N ALA A 197 15.70 10.47 0.52
CA ALA A 197 16.73 10.52 1.57
C ALA A 197 17.92 9.60 1.25
N ASP A 198 17.66 8.43 0.66
CA ASP A 198 18.69 7.51 0.15
C ASP A 198 18.14 6.78 -1.08
N PRO A 199 18.27 7.41 -2.28
CA PRO A 199 17.71 6.89 -3.52
C PRO A 199 18.28 5.53 -3.91
N GLY A 200 19.47 5.17 -3.42
CA GLY A 200 20.06 3.86 -3.65
C GLY A 200 19.34 2.80 -2.81
N ARG A 201 19.43 2.92 -1.47
CA ARG A 201 18.93 1.88 -0.55
C ARG A 201 17.42 1.83 -0.50
N LEU A 202 16.75 2.96 -0.28
CA LEU A 202 15.31 3.00 0.00
C LEU A 202 14.48 2.69 -1.26
N THR A 203 14.91 3.13 -2.45
CA THR A 203 14.27 2.72 -3.72
C THR A 203 14.37 1.22 -3.96
N ARG A 204 15.54 0.61 -3.68
CA ARG A 204 15.70 -0.85 -3.78
C ARG A 204 14.76 -1.58 -2.81
N LEU A 205 14.61 -1.09 -1.59
CA LEU A 205 13.67 -1.65 -0.62
C LEU A 205 12.21 -1.46 -1.08
N ALA A 206 11.83 -0.29 -1.59
CA ALA A 206 10.49 -0.03 -2.12
C ALA A 206 10.15 -1.01 -3.26
N ARG A 207 11.06 -1.19 -4.23
CA ARG A 207 10.91 -2.17 -5.32
C ARG A 207 10.81 -3.62 -4.82
N ARG A 208 11.46 -3.97 -3.71
CA ARG A 208 11.32 -5.30 -3.09
C ARG A 208 9.95 -5.45 -2.42
N ALA A 209 9.48 -4.42 -1.71
CA ALA A 209 8.16 -4.40 -1.10
C ALA A 209 7.05 -4.52 -2.16
N GLU A 210 7.16 -3.82 -3.28
CA GLU A 210 6.17 -3.93 -4.37
C GLU A 210 6.17 -5.32 -5.01
N ARG A 211 7.34 -5.90 -5.30
CA ARG A 211 7.44 -7.28 -5.78
C ARG A 211 6.84 -8.27 -4.80
N LEU A 212 7.12 -8.12 -3.49
CA LEU A 212 6.56 -8.98 -2.45
C LEU A 212 5.03 -8.87 -2.39
N ARG A 213 4.50 -7.63 -2.38
CA ARG A 213 3.05 -7.37 -2.45
C ARG A 213 2.40 -8.02 -3.67
N GLY A 214 3.06 -7.99 -4.82
CA GLY A 214 2.60 -8.65 -6.05
C GLY A 214 2.47 -10.16 -5.86
N ARG A 215 3.51 -10.82 -5.34
CA ARG A 215 3.50 -12.27 -5.07
C ARG A 215 2.43 -12.67 -4.06
N LEU A 216 2.28 -11.91 -2.98
CA LEU A 216 1.21 -12.14 -2.00
C LEU A 216 -0.19 -11.93 -2.61
N GLY A 217 -0.31 -10.94 -3.51
CA GLY A 217 -1.54 -10.70 -4.26
C GLY A 217 -1.91 -11.88 -5.14
N GLU A 218 -0.94 -12.46 -5.86
CA GLU A 218 -1.17 -13.64 -6.70
C GLU A 218 -1.64 -14.85 -5.88
N VAL A 219 -1.08 -15.09 -4.68
CA VAL A 219 -1.53 -16.19 -3.79
C VAL A 219 -2.97 -15.99 -3.33
N ILE A 220 -3.32 -14.78 -2.91
CA ILE A 220 -4.67 -14.41 -2.49
C ILE A 220 -5.68 -14.59 -3.63
N ASP A 221 -5.32 -14.08 -4.80
CA ASP A 221 -6.10 -14.16 -6.03
C ASP A 221 -6.33 -15.64 -6.44
N LEU A 222 -5.32 -16.51 -6.31
CA LEU A 222 -5.43 -17.95 -6.58
C LEU A 222 -6.30 -18.68 -5.55
N ASN A 223 -6.22 -18.33 -4.27
CA ASN A 223 -7.07 -18.92 -3.23
C ASN A 223 -8.55 -18.62 -3.47
N LEU A 224 -8.87 -17.43 -3.95
CA LEU A 224 -10.24 -17.06 -4.33
C LEU A 224 -10.78 -17.97 -5.45
N VAL A 225 -9.96 -18.26 -6.46
CA VAL A 225 -10.33 -19.19 -7.55
C VAL A 225 -10.51 -20.61 -7.04
N SER A 226 -9.61 -21.08 -6.18
CA SER A 226 -9.71 -22.41 -5.58
C SER A 226 -11.03 -22.60 -4.83
N ARG A 227 -11.42 -21.62 -3.99
CA ARG A 227 -12.71 -21.62 -3.29
C ARG A 227 -13.90 -21.62 -4.25
N HIS A 228 -13.85 -20.79 -5.28
CA HIS A 228 -14.92 -20.73 -6.29
C HIS A 228 -15.08 -22.05 -7.06
N LEU A 229 -13.99 -22.77 -7.33
CA LEU A 229 -14.07 -24.08 -7.99
C LEU A 229 -14.64 -25.16 -7.06
N ALA A 230 -14.29 -25.13 -5.77
CA ALA A 230 -14.82 -26.07 -4.78
C ALA A 230 -16.33 -25.94 -4.55
N GLU A 231 -16.92 -24.77 -4.86
CA GLU A 231 -18.36 -24.51 -4.78
C GLU A 231 -19.12 -25.00 -6.04
N GLN A 232 -18.43 -25.45 -7.09
CA GLN A 232 -19.04 -25.99 -8.31
C GLN A 232 -19.13 -27.52 -8.29
N PRO A 233 -20.12 -28.13 -8.97
CA PRO A 233 -20.20 -29.59 -9.07
C PRO A 233 -18.95 -30.17 -9.75
N PRO A 234 -18.44 -31.34 -9.28
CA PRO A 234 -17.24 -31.97 -9.85
C PRO A 234 -17.39 -32.18 -11.36
N ARG A 235 -16.36 -31.80 -12.13
CA ARG A 235 -16.27 -32.07 -13.58
C ARG A 235 -14.94 -32.73 -13.88
N GLU A 236 -14.89 -33.61 -14.87
CA GLU A 236 -13.71 -34.43 -15.24
C GLU A 236 -12.43 -33.61 -15.48
N SER A 237 -12.54 -32.35 -15.96
CA SER A 237 -11.40 -31.44 -16.16
C SER A 237 -11.06 -30.55 -14.94
N GLY A 238 -11.65 -30.80 -13.77
CA GLY A 238 -11.35 -30.09 -12.50
C GLY A 238 -9.96 -30.38 -11.95
N SER A 239 -9.52 -31.65 -12.05
CA SER A 239 -8.25 -32.11 -11.48
C SER A 239 -7.03 -31.33 -11.99
N TRP A 240 -6.86 -31.16 -13.31
CA TRP A 240 -5.69 -30.43 -13.84
C TRP A 240 -5.63 -28.96 -13.37
N LEU A 241 -6.79 -28.28 -13.33
CA LEU A 241 -6.86 -26.87 -12.97
C LEU A 241 -6.55 -26.64 -11.49
N GLU A 242 -7.04 -27.52 -10.62
CA GLU A 242 -6.72 -27.53 -9.19
C GLU A 242 -5.21 -27.74 -8.96
N HIS A 243 -4.62 -28.73 -9.64
CA HIS A 243 -3.16 -28.96 -9.61
C HIS A 243 -2.37 -27.75 -10.11
N GLU A 244 -2.82 -27.08 -11.18
CA GLU A 244 -2.18 -25.86 -11.70
C GLU A 244 -2.24 -24.71 -10.69
N ILE A 245 -3.38 -24.51 -10.05
CA ILE A 245 -3.60 -23.50 -9.01
C ILE A 245 -2.67 -23.76 -7.83
N GLU A 246 -2.62 -25.00 -7.33
CA GLU A 246 -1.77 -25.36 -6.20
C GLU A 246 -0.29 -25.17 -6.53
N ARG A 247 0.16 -25.68 -7.69
CA ARG A 247 1.55 -25.50 -8.16
C ARG A 247 1.94 -24.03 -8.23
N ARG A 248 1.05 -23.17 -8.76
CA ARG A 248 1.29 -21.71 -8.80
C ARG A 248 1.30 -21.11 -7.39
N THR A 249 0.38 -21.49 -6.52
CA THR A 249 0.32 -21.03 -5.13
C THR A 249 1.63 -21.31 -4.39
N VAL A 250 2.11 -22.56 -4.43
CA VAL A 250 3.40 -22.97 -3.84
C VAL A 250 4.56 -22.14 -4.41
N ARG A 251 4.62 -21.96 -5.73
CA ARG A 251 5.66 -21.17 -6.39
C ARG A 251 5.65 -19.71 -5.93
N GLN A 252 4.47 -19.09 -5.82
CA GLN A 252 4.37 -17.69 -5.39
C GLN A 252 4.70 -17.53 -3.90
N ARG A 253 4.27 -18.46 -3.04
CA ARG A 253 4.67 -18.50 -1.62
C ARG A 253 6.18 -18.61 -1.44
N ARG A 254 6.83 -19.53 -2.16
CA ARG A 254 8.31 -19.66 -2.17
C ARG A 254 9.00 -18.36 -2.61
N ARG A 255 8.49 -17.70 -3.66
CA ARG A 255 9.03 -16.41 -4.13
C ARG A 255 8.81 -15.28 -3.11
N ALA A 256 7.64 -15.25 -2.47
CA ALA A 256 7.34 -14.29 -1.41
C ALA A 256 8.29 -14.46 -0.22
N ALA A 257 8.55 -15.68 0.23
CA ALA A 257 9.52 -15.97 1.29
C ALA A 257 10.93 -15.45 0.96
N LYS A 258 11.45 -15.74 -0.25
CA LYS A 258 12.76 -15.23 -0.71
C LYS A 258 12.81 -13.70 -0.73
N LEU A 259 11.75 -13.04 -1.21
CA LEU A 259 11.66 -11.58 -1.23
C LEU A 259 11.58 -10.98 0.18
N ALA A 260 10.85 -11.62 1.09
CA ALA A 260 10.72 -11.19 2.47
C ALA A 260 12.05 -11.27 3.22
N ALA A 261 12.79 -12.38 3.07
CA ALA A 261 14.14 -12.51 3.63
C ALA A 261 15.06 -11.36 3.17
N ARG A 262 15.03 -11.02 1.87
CA ARG A 262 15.81 -9.92 1.29
C ARG A 262 15.33 -8.52 1.70
N LEU A 263 14.03 -8.34 1.90
CA LEU A 263 13.44 -7.07 2.35
C LEU A 263 13.76 -6.82 3.83
N PHE A 264 13.72 -7.87 4.65
CA PHE A 264 13.86 -7.80 6.10
C PHE A 264 15.23 -8.24 6.64
N ALA A 265 16.24 -8.33 5.77
CA ALA A 265 17.60 -8.74 6.11
C ALA A 265 18.24 -7.86 7.19
N ARG A 266 17.92 -6.56 7.22
CA ARG A 266 18.41 -5.64 8.26
C ARG A 266 17.46 -5.63 9.45
N ARG A 267 18.02 -5.56 10.67
CA ARG A 267 17.24 -5.36 11.90
C ARG A 267 16.57 -3.98 11.90
N PRO A 268 15.38 -3.83 12.52
CA PRO A 268 14.65 -2.56 12.54
C PRO A 268 15.44 -1.38 13.12
N ARG A 269 16.26 -1.60 14.16
CA ARG A 269 17.11 -0.54 14.74
C ARG A 269 18.09 0.03 13.71
N ARG A 270 18.79 -0.85 12.97
CA ARG A 270 19.73 -0.47 11.92
C ARG A 270 19.07 0.30 10.78
N VAL A 271 17.93 -0.18 10.28
CA VAL A 271 17.17 0.52 9.22
C VAL A 271 16.70 1.91 9.66
N GLY A 272 16.32 2.06 10.94
CA GLY A 272 15.97 3.36 11.52
C GLY A 272 17.17 4.31 11.57
N ALA A 273 18.31 3.86 12.11
CA ALA A 273 19.52 4.69 12.19
C ALA A 273 20.02 5.10 10.79
N GLU A 274 20.05 4.17 9.84
CA GLU A 274 20.41 4.44 8.45
C GLU A 274 19.47 5.46 7.77
N LEU A 275 18.17 5.48 8.15
CA LEU A 275 17.21 6.47 7.66
C LEU A 275 17.42 7.84 8.33
N GLN A 276 17.62 7.88 9.64
CA GLN A 276 17.86 9.11 10.39
C GLN A 276 19.06 9.86 9.83
N GLU A 277 20.15 9.13 9.57
CA GLU A 277 21.35 9.70 8.97
C GLU A 277 21.09 10.22 7.56
N ALA A 278 20.30 9.50 6.75
CA ALA A 278 19.95 9.90 5.39
C ALA A 278 19.08 11.18 5.37
N ILE A 279 18.06 11.25 6.25
CA ILE A 279 17.20 12.43 6.43
C ILE A 279 18.02 13.65 6.85
N SER A 280 19.03 13.44 7.69
CA SER A 280 19.93 14.49 8.19
C SER A 280 20.95 14.98 7.17
N ARG A 281 21.01 14.37 5.97
CA ARG A 281 21.97 14.72 4.91
C ARG A 281 21.31 15.20 3.62
N ARG A 282 20.05 14.82 3.35
CA ARG A 282 19.38 15.11 2.07
C ARG A 282 17.99 15.71 2.28
N PRO A 283 17.65 16.81 1.59
CA PRO A 283 16.32 17.37 1.67
C PRO A 283 15.30 16.46 0.96
N PRO A 284 14.00 16.54 1.34
CA PRO A 284 12.95 15.83 0.64
C PRO A 284 12.81 16.33 -0.80
N ARG A 285 12.34 15.45 -1.70
CA ARG A 285 11.97 15.80 -3.08
C ARG A 285 10.56 15.32 -3.35
N ARG A 286 9.81 16.06 -4.16
CA ARG A 286 8.48 15.62 -4.62
C ARG A 286 8.65 14.31 -5.39
N ILE A 287 7.85 13.31 -5.03
CA ILE A 287 7.76 12.06 -5.78
C ILE A 287 6.31 11.80 -6.16
N LYS A 288 6.11 11.21 -7.33
CA LYS A 288 4.85 10.56 -7.64
C LYS A 288 4.83 9.24 -6.87
N LEU A 289 4.04 9.17 -5.81
CA LEU A 289 3.67 7.90 -5.18
C LEU A 289 2.89 7.08 -6.20
N THR A 290 3.62 6.31 -7.02
CA THR A 290 3.09 5.36 -8.00
C THR A 290 2.73 4.06 -7.34
#